data_AF-A0A1S3YPM8-F1
#
_entry.id   AF-A0A1S3YPM8-F1
#
_cell.length_a   1.000
_cell.length_b   1.000
_cell.length_c   1.000
_cell.angle_alpha   90.00
_cell.angle_beta   90.00
_cell.angle_gamma   90.00
#
_symmetry.space_group_name_H-M   'P 1'
#
loop_
_entity.id
_entity.type
_entity.pdbx_description
1 polymer ?
#
loop_
_entity_poly.entity_id
_entity_poly.type
_entity_poly.pdbx_seq_one_letter_code
_entity_poly.pdbx_strand_id
1 'polypeptide(L)'
;MASVFNVFVYGSLLADDVVRALLKRVPPSNPAILHNYHRFSIKGRVYPAILPVENKKVAGKVLLDITVPELNILDMFEDVEYERTTVDVSLMDSFKTLQAETYVWVDKRDPNLYGEWDFEEWKQLHKGDFLKMTMGFSEELELPESKTRVATYESFYAQEENKSKP
;
A
#
# COMPACT_ATOMS: atom_id res chain seq x y z
N MET A 1 -14.05 22.10 -11.15
CA MET A 1 -14.25 20.87 -10.35
C MET A 1 -12.88 20.46 -9.84
N ALA A 2 -12.77 20.08 -8.56
CA ALA A 2 -11.52 19.50 -8.07
C ALA A 2 -11.31 18.16 -8.78
N SER A 3 -10.11 17.93 -9.32
CA SER A 3 -9.76 16.63 -9.87
C SER A 3 -9.67 15.62 -8.72
N VAL A 4 -10.38 14.51 -8.86
CA VAL A 4 -10.37 13.39 -7.92
C VAL A 4 -9.91 12.13 -8.65
N PHE A 5 -9.31 11.22 -7.91
CA PHE A 5 -8.73 9.98 -8.40
C PHE A 5 -9.37 8.78 -7.71
N ASN A 6 -9.35 7.65 -8.41
CA ASN A 6 -9.64 6.34 -7.84
C ASN A 6 -8.32 5.62 -7.65
N VAL A 7 -8.09 5.01 -6.49
CA VAL A 7 -6.83 4.32 -6.19
C VAL A 7 -7.10 2.87 -5.80
N PHE A 8 -6.63 1.92 -6.60
CA PHE A 8 -6.66 0.50 -6.27
C PHE A 8 -5.53 0.14 -5.30
N VAL A 9 -5.91 -0.39 -4.14
CA VAL A 9 -5.00 -0.83 -3.09
C VAL A 9 -5.15 -2.34 -2.84
N TYR A 10 -4.02 -2.99 -2.54
CA TYR A 10 -3.94 -4.46 -2.49
C TYR A 10 -3.06 -4.99 -1.33
N GLY A 11 -2.49 -4.11 -0.52
CA GLY A 11 -1.55 -4.45 0.56
C GLY A 11 -1.97 -3.85 1.91
N SER A 12 -1.03 -3.20 2.59
CA SER A 12 -1.27 -2.58 3.91
C SER A 12 -2.41 -1.55 3.90
N LEU A 13 -2.59 -0.81 2.80
CA LEU A 13 -3.68 0.15 2.59
C LEU A 13 -5.08 -0.51 2.48
N LEU A 14 -5.18 -1.84 2.48
CA LEU A 14 -6.45 -2.54 2.69
C LEU A 14 -6.99 -2.32 4.11
N ALA A 15 -6.13 -2.02 5.09
CA ALA A 15 -6.53 -1.72 6.45
C ALA A 15 -6.95 -0.25 6.61
N ASP A 16 -8.21 -0.03 6.95
CA ASP A 16 -8.78 1.33 7.10
C ASP A 16 -8.06 2.18 8.16
N ASP A 17 -7.49 1.56 9.19
CA ASP A 17 -6.73 2.28 10.22
C ASP A 17 -5.44 2.89 9.65
N VAL A 18 -4.79 2.19 8.71
CA VAL A 18 -3.59 2.70 8.02
C VAL A 18 -3.97 3.85 7.09
N VAL A 19 -5.06 3.68 6.33
CA VAL A 19 -5.59 4.74 5.46
C VAL A 19 -5.97 5.98 6.27
N ARG A 20 -6.63 5.80 7.42
CA ARG A 20 -7.00 6.89 8.32
C ARG A 20 -5.79 7.60 8.90
N ALA A 21 -4.74 6.88 9.26
CA ALA A 21 -3.51 7.47 9.77
C ALA A 21 -2.88 8.42 8.74
N LEU A 22 -2.87 8.02 7.46
CA LEU A 22 -2.30 8.79 6.36
C LEU A 22 -3.19 9.95 5.91
N LEU A 23 -4.47 9.67 5.61
CA LEU A 23 -5.37 10.63 4.96
C LEU A 23 -6.24 11.41 5.94
N LYS A 24 -6.14 11.12 7.24
CA LYS A 24 -6.99 11.65 8.33
C LYS A 24 -8.50 11.37 8.16
N ARG A 25 -8.87 10.54 7.18
CA ARG A 25 -10.22 10.02 6.92
C ARG A 25 -10.13 8.64 6.27
N VAL A 26 -11.28 7.98 6.12
CA VAL A 26 -11.40 6.76 5.31
C VAL A 26 -12.28 7.11 4.10
N PRO A 27 -11.72 7.12 2.88
CA PRO A 27 -12.50 7.33 1.68
C PRO A 27 -13.53 6.22 1.44
N PRO A 28 -14.65 6.51 0.75
CA PRO A 28 -15.52 5.45 0.25
C PRO A 28 -14.72 4.44 -0.57
N SER A 29 -15.07 3.16 -0.49
CA SER A 29 -14.34 2.14 -1.23
C SER A 29 -15.21 0.97 -1.66
N ASN A 30 -14.80 0.34 -2.77
CA ASN A 30 -15.48 -0.81 -3.33
C ASN A 30 -14.48 -1.97 -3.52
N PRO A 31 -14.82 -3.21 -3.13
CA PRO A 31 -14.01 -4.37 -3.44
C PRO A 31 -13.82 -4.53 -4.95
N ALA A 32 -12.60 -4.84 -5.36
CA ALA A 32 -12.24 -4.93 -6.77
C ALA A 32 -11.17 -5.99 -7.04
N ILE A 33 -11.08 -6.40 -8.30
CA ILE A 33 -10.09 -7.36 -8.80
C ILE A 33 -9.25 -6.68 -9.86
N LEU A 34 -7.93 -6.74 -9.69
CA LEU A 34 -6.96 -6.40 -10.73
C LEU A 34 -6.54 -7.68 -11.46
N HIS A 35 -6.81 -7.74 -12.76
CA HIS A 35 -6.48 -8.89 -13.61
C HIS A 35 -5.07 -8.75 -14.19
N ASN A 36 -4.42 -9.89 -14.47
CA ASN A 36 -3.07 -9.98 -15.03
C ASN A 36 -1.96 -9.43 -14.12
N TYR A 37 -2.17 -9.51 -12.80
CA TYR A 37 -1.16 -9.20 -11.79
C TYR A 37 -1.08 -10.32 -10.76
N HIS A 38 0.08 -10.45 -10.12
CA HIS A 38 0.27 -11.29 -8.94
C HIS A 38 0.83 -10.47 -7.78
N ARG A 39 0.40 -10.81 -6.57
CA ARG A 39 0.79 -10.14 -5.32
C ARG A 39 1.79 -11.01 -4.57
N PHE A 40 3.03 -10.53 -4.49
CA PHE A 40 4.17 -11.21 -3.91
C PHE A 40 4.46 -10.71 -2.48
N SER A 41 4.99 -11.61 -1.65
CA SER A 41 5.71 -11.22 -0.44
C SER A 41 7.15 -10.82 -0.80
N ILE A 42 7.77 -9.96 0.01
CA ILE A 42 9.13 -9.46 -0.19
C ILE A 42 9.96 -9.82 1.04
N LYS A 43 11.12 -10.46 0.87
CA LYS A 43 11.95 -10.85 2.02
C LYS A 43 12.38 -9.61 2.81
N GLY A 44 12.18 -9.63 4.12
CA GLY A 44 12.56 -8.52 5.00
C GLY A 44 11.60 -7.32 4.96
N ARG A 45 10.47 -7.39 4.22
CA ARG A 45 9.40 -6.40 4.30
C ARG A 45 8.09 -7.09 4.69
N VAL A 46 7.25 -6.37 5.43
CA VAL A 46 5.92 -6.85 5.83
C VAL A 46 4.83 -6.47 4.83
N TYR A 47 5.13 -5.61 3.86
CA TYR A 47 4.18 -5.17 2.83
C TYR A 47 4.42 -5.87 1.49
N PRO A 48 3.38 -6.02 0.64
CA PRO A 48 3.50 -6.78 -0.59
C PRO A 48 3.92 -5.93 -1.80
N ALA A 49 4.39 -6.60 -2.84
CA ALA A 49 4.56 -6.06 -4.18
C ALA A 49 3.50 -6.63 -5.13
N ILE A 50 3.09 -5.88 -6.16
CA ILE A 50 2.44 -6.47 -7.34
C ILE A 50 3.33 -6.34 -8.56
N LEU A 51 3.30 -7.35 -9.41
CA LEU A 51 3.91 -7.34 -10.74
C LEU A 51 2.95 -7.92 -11.78
N PRO A 52 3.06 -7.50 -13.06
CA PRO A 52 2.27 -8.08 -14.14
C PRO A 52 2.58 -9.58 -14.30
N VAL A 53 1.55 -10.41 -14.21
CA VAL A 53 1.62 -11.86 -14.43
C VAL A 53 0.32 -12.31 -15.10
N GLU A 54 0.43 -12.85 -16.31
CA GLU A 54 -0.72 -13.26 -17.10
C GLU A 54 -1.57 -14.32 -16.39
N ASN A 55 -2.89 -14.27 -16.55
CA ASN A 55 -3.86 -15.22 -15.98
C ASN A 55 -3.88 -15.29 -14.44
N LYS A 56 -3.19 -14.36 -13.75
CA LYS A 56 -3.31 -14.14 -12.31
C LYS A 56 -4.24 -12.97 -12.02
N LYS A 57 -4.67 -12.86 -10.77
CA LYS A 57 -5.51 -11.77 -10.30
C LYS A 57 -5.15 -11.39 -8.87
N VAL A 58 -5.32 -10.13 -8.53
CA VAL A 58 -5.13 -9.59 -7.19
C VAL A 58 -6.46 -9.06 -6.69
N ALA A 59 -6.93 -9.59 -5.56
CA ALA A 59 -8.08 -9.05 -4.86
C ALA A 59 -7.64 -7.88 -3.97
N GLY A 60 -8.38 -6.78 -4.06
CA GLY A 60 -8.15 -5.59 -3.25
C GLY A 60 -9.41 -4.73 -3.17
N LYS A 61 -9.23 -3.42 -3.02
CA LYS A 61 -10.33 -2.45 -3.05
C LYS A 61 -9.91 -1.17 -3.76
N VAL A 62 -10.87 -0.46 -4.34
CA VAL A 62 -10.66 0.87 -4.90
C VAL A 62 -11.10 1.89 -3.86
N LEU A 63 -10.18 2.75 -3.43
CA LEU A 63 -10.50 3.97 -2.71
C LEU A 63 -11.00 5.01 -3.71
N LEU A 64 -12.18 5.55 -3.47
CA LEU A 64 -12.84 6.54 -4.32
C LEU A 64 -12.62 7.95 -3.79
N ASP A 65 -12.78 8.93 -4.67
CA ASP A 65 -12.74 10.36 -4.35
C ASP A 65 -11.46 10.78 -3.62
N ILE A 66 -10.31 10.29 -4.09
CA ILE A 66 -9.00 10.70 -3.59
C ILE A 66 -8.64 12.05 -4.20
N THR A 67 -8.43 13.05 -3.36
CA THR A 67 -8.04 14.39 -3.79
C THR A 67 -6.56 14.44 -4.19
N VAL A 68 -6.15 15.45 -4.96
CA VAL A 68 -4.73 15.64 -5.34
C VAL A 68 -3.79 15.67 -4.11
N PRO A 69 -4.08 16.39 -3.00
CA PRO A 69 -3.21 16.36 -1.83
C PRO A 69 -3.11 14.98 -1.17
N GLU A 70 -4.21 14.24 -1.11
CA GLU A 70 -4.22 12.88 -0.55
C GLU A 70 -3.46 11.90 -1.44
N LEU A 71 -3.60 12.05 -2.76
CA LEU A 71 -2.83 11.27 -3.72
C LEU A 71 -1.31 11.51 -3.54
N ASN A 72 -0.90 12.77 -3.32
CA ASN A 72 0.50 13.07 -3.04
C ASN A 72 1.00 12.43 -1.73
N ILE A 73 0.16 12.36 -0.69
CA ILE A 73 0.51 11.64 0.56
C ILE A 73 0.72 10.15 0.26
N LEU A 74 -0.13 9.55 -0.57
CA LEU A 74 0.03 8.16 -0.98
C LEU A 74 1.30 7.96 -1.82
N ASP A 75 1.61 8.87 -2.75
CA ASP A 75 2.86 8.81 -3.52
C ASP A 75 4.09 8.88 -2.61
N MET A 76 4.10 9.81 -1.64
CA MET A 76 5.19 9.94 -0.67
C MET A 76 5.29 8.72 0.24
N PHE A 77 4.16 8.11 0.60
CA PHE A 77 4.13 6.91 1.43
C PHE A 77 4.68 5.70 0.69
N GLU A 78 4.28 5.48 -0.56
CA GLU A 78 4.75 4.33 -1.34
C GLU A 78 6.23 4.50 -1.75
N ASP A 79 6.70 5.75 -1.85
CA ASP A 79 8.11 6.09 -2.03
C ASP A 79 8.68 5.54 -3.35
N VAL A 80 9.99 5.63 -3.54
CA VAL A 80 10.70 5.20 -4.75
C VAL A 80 10.62 3.69 -5.05
N GLU A 81 10.12 2.88 -4.11
CA GLU A 81 9.98 1.43 -4.26
C GLU A 81 8.83 1.05 -5.22
N TYR A 82 7.86 1.96 -5.42
CA TYR A 82 6.71 1.74 -6.28
C TYR A 82 6.54 2.84 -7.33
N GLU A 83 6.06 2.45 -8.50
CA GLU A 83 5.66 3.35 -9.57
C GLU A 83 4.13 3.41 -9.65
N ARG A 84 3.57 4.62 -9.62
CA ARG A 84 2.14 4.81 -9.84
C ARG A 84 1.79 4.54 -11.30
N THR A 85 0.87 3.61 -11.52
CA THR A 85 0.41 3.16 -12.83
C THR A 85 -1.11 3.17 -12.89
N THR A 86 -1.66 3.69 -13.99
CA THR A 86 -3.10 3.60 -14.27
C THR A 86 -3.45 2.19 -14.75
N VAL A 87 -4.45 1.57 -14.12
CA VAL A 87 -4.92 0.22 -14.39
C VAL A 87 -6.43 0.15 -14.49
N ASP A 88 -6.93 -0.88 -15.17
CA ASP A 88 -8.35 -1.23 -15.21
C ASP A 88 -8.64 -2.34 -14.19
N VAL A 89 -9.59 -2.08 -13.28
CA VAL A 89 -10.01 -3.04 -12.25
C VAL A 89 -11.48 -3.38 -12.39
N SER A 90 -11.84 -4.63 -12.10
CA SER A 90 -13.22 -5.10 -12.11
C SER A 90 -13.83 -4.96 -10.72
N LEU A 91 -14.87 -4.14 -10.58
CA LEU A 91 -15.63 -3.98 -9.34
C LEU A 91 -16.44 -5.25 -9.06
N MET A 92 -16.37 -5.76 -7.82
CA MET A 92 -17.03 -7.01 -7.45
C MET A 92 -18.56 -6.87 -7.34
N ASP A 93 -19.06 -5.67 -7.12
CA ASP A 93 -20.49 -5.38 -6.89
C ASP A 93 -21.32 -5.28 -8.18
N SER A 94 -20.67 -4.92 -9.29
CA SER A 94 -21.36 -4.47 -10.50
C SER A 94 -20.79 -5.06 -11.78
N PHE A 95 -19.73 -5.88 -11.70
CA PHE A 95 -18.97 -6.41 -12.83
C PHE A 95 -18.51 -5.32 -13.82
N LYS A 96 -18.51 -4.05 -13.39
CA LYS A 96 -18.05 -2.92 -14.17
C LYS A 96 -16.54 -2.82 -14.05
N THR A 97 -15.91 -2.40 -15.14
CA THR A 97 -14.52 -1.98 -15.11
C THR A 97 -14.44 -0.52 -14.70
N LEU A 98 -13.51 -0.20 -13.81
CA LEU A 98 -13.20 1.15 -13.37
C LEU A 98 -11.71 1.39 -13.58
N GLN A 99 -11.37 2.55 -14.15
CA GLN A 99 -9.98 2.99 -14.24
C GLN A 99 -9.55 3.55 -12.87
N ALA A 100 -8.40 3.10 -12.38
CA ALA A 100 -7.82 3.51 -11.11
C ALA A 100 -6.30 3.60 -11.20
N GLU A 101 -5.72 4.44 -10.36
CA GLU A 101 -4.29 4.44 -10.10
C GLU A 101 -3.92 3.28 -9.16
N THR A 102 -2.75 2.70 -9.32
CA THR A 102 -2.20 1.73 -8.36
C THR A 102 -0.69 1.85 -8.28
N TYR A 103 -0.09 1.29 -7.25
CA TYR A 103 1.35 1.32 -7.04
C TYR A 103 1.94 -0.03 -7.45
N VAL A 104 2.84 -0.08 -8.42
CA VAL A 104 3.45 -1.31 -8.93
C VAL A 104 4.91 -1.34 -8.51
N TRP A 105 5.42 -2.51 -8.09
CA TRP A 105 6.80 -2.63 -7.65
C TRP A 105 7.78 -2.31 -8.78
N VAL A 106 8.76 -1.43 -8.52
CA VAL A 106 9.69 -0.94 -9.55
C VAL A 106 10.62 -2.05 -10.03
N ASP A 107 11.21 -2.82 -9.11
CA ASP A 107 12.17 -3.87 -9.47
C ASP A 107 11.50 -5.19 -9.84
N LYS A 108 11.17 -5.32 -11.13
CA LYS A 108 10.53 -6.51 -11.72
C LYS A 108 11.35 -7.80 -11.61
N ARG A 109 12.64 -7.71 -11.26
CA ARG A 109 13.56 -8.86 -11.16
C ARG A 109 14.09 -9.07 -9.74
N ASP A 110 13.47 -8.42 -8.75
CA ASP A 110 13.90 -8.50 -7.37
C ASP A 110 13.90 -9.98 -6.88
N PRO A 111 15.09 -10.54 -6.54
CA PRO A 111 15.22 -11.92 -6.09
C PRO A 111 14.61 -12.16 -4.69
N ASN A 112 14.19 -11.09 -4.01
CA ASN A 112 13.51 -11.13 -2.73
C ASN A 112 12.00 -11.32 -2.86
N LEU A 113 11.43 -11.25 -4.07
CA LEU A 113 10.02 -11.55 -4.30
C LEU A 113 9.77 -13.06 -4.20
N TYR A 114 8.79 -13.45 -3.41
CA TYR A 114 8.42 -14.85 -3.24
C TYR A 114 6.96 -15.03 -2.85
N GLY A 115 6.43 -16.20 -3.19
CA GLY A 115 5.12 -16.67 -2.74
C GLY A 115 3.97 -15.72 -3.06
N GLU A 116 2.85 -15.97 -2.38
CA GLU A 116 1.69 -15.08 -2.35
C GLU A 116 1.63 -14.40 -0.99
N TRP A 117 1.28 -13.13 -0.96
CA TRP A 117 1.09 -12.40 0.29
C TRP A 117 -0.36 -12.49 0.78
N ASP A 118 -0.53 -12.81 2.06
CA ASP A 118 -1.82 -12.99 2.72
C ASP A 118 -2.15 -11.79 3.63
N PHE A 119 -3.29 -11.14 3.36
CA PHE A 119 -3.74 -9.99 4.12
C PHE A 119 -4.19 -10.34 5.53
N GLU A 120 -4.84 -11.48 5.74
CA GLU A 120 -5.37 -11.87 7.05
C GLU A 120 -4.23 -12.28 8.00
N GLU A 121 -3.22 -12.98 7.48
CA GLU A 121 -1.98 -13.25 8.23
C GLU A 121 -1.29 -11.93 8.62
N TRP A 122 -1.08 -11.03 7.66
CA TRP A 122 -0.47 -9.73 7.92
C TRP A 122 -1.25 -8.90 8.95
N LYS A 123 -2.58 -8.94 8.86
CA LYS A 123 -3.47 -8.21 9.77
C LYS A 123 -3.32 -8.67 11.22
N GLN A 124 -3.10 -9.97 11.43
CA GLN A 124 -2.89 -10.54 12.76
C GLN A 124 -1.48 -10.28 13.30
N LEU A 125 -0.46 -10.43 12.45
CA LEU A 125 0.95 -10.43 12.89
C LEU A 125 1.62 -9.05 12.83
N HIS A 126 1.22 -8.17 11.92
CA HIS A 126 2.03 -6.99 11.55
C HIS A 126 1.26 -5.67 11.57
N LYS A 127 -0.08 -5.69 11.46
CA LYS A 127 -0.89 -4.46 11.40
C LYS A 127 -0.61 -3.51 12.57
N GLY A 128 -0.48 -4.03 13.79
CA GLY A 128 -0.28 -3.20 14.99
C GLY A 128 0.97 -2.34 14.90
N ASP A 129 2.11 -2.96 14.58
CA ASP A 129 3.38 -2.26 14.48
C ASP A 129 3.50 -1.43 13.22
N PHE A 130 2.94 -1.91 12.11
CA PHE A 130 2.85 -1.13 10.88
C PHE A 130 2.02 0.15 11.07
N LEU A 131 0.94 0.08 11.85
CA LEU A 131 0.11 1.26 12.16
C LEU A 131 0.88 2.28 13.01
N LYS A 132 1.62 1.84 14.03
CA LYS A 132 2.48 2.73 14.84
C LYS A 132 3.51 3.45 13.96
N MET A 133 4.17 2.70 13.07
CA MET A 133 5.12 3.26 12.10
C MET A 133 4.43 4.28 11.19
N THR A 134 3.25 3.95 10.68
CA THR A 134 2.46 4.85 9.80
C THR A 134 2.05 6.14 10.50
N MET A 135 1.68 6.07 11.79
CA MET A 135 1.38 7.24 12.60
C MET A 135 2.62 8.13 12.76
N GLY A 136 3.77 7.55 13.08
CA GLY A 136 5.03 8.29 13.16
C GLY A 136 5.42 8.95 11.84
N PHE A 137 5.28 8.24 10.71
CA PHE A 137 5.48 8.83 9.39
C PHE A 137 4.54 10.02 9.13
N SER A 138 3.26 9.89 9.48
CA SER A 138 2.30 10.98 9.30
C SER A 138 2.61 12.20 10.16
N GLU A 139 3.19 12.04 11.35
CA GLU A 139 3.65 13.14 12.20
C GLU A 139 4.93 13.79 11.63
N GLU A 140 5.87 12.99 11.10
CA GLU A 140 7.10 13.47 10.47
C GLU A 140 6.84 14.23 9.16
N LEU A 141 5.79 13.89 8.41
CA LEU A 141 5.37 14.64 7.21
C LEU A 141 4.98 16.09 7.52
N GLU A 142 4.58 16.40 8.75
CA GLU A 142 4.26 17.75 9.18
C GLU A 142 5.52 18.57 9.53
N LEU A 143 6.71 17.94 9.52
CA LEU A 143 8.00 18.56 9.85
C LEU A 143 8.85 18.86 8.58
N PRO A 144 9.72 19.90 8.62
CA PRO A 144 10.55 20.28 7.47
C PRO A 144 11.66 19.27 7.09
N GLU A 145 12.05 18.38 8.00
CA GLU A 145 13.08 17.34 7.80
C GLU A 145 12.44 15.94 7.78
N SER A 146 11.46 15.72 6.91
CA SER A 146 10.77 14.42 6.81
C SER A 146 11.68 13.32 6.26
N LYS A 147 11.64 12.15 6.88
CA LYS A 147 12.31 10.94 6.39
C LYS A 147 11.39 10.21 5.41
N THR A 148 11.98 9.44 4.51
CA THR A 148 11.20 8.58 3.60
C THR A 148 10.58 7.40 4.34
N ARG A 149 9.48 6.83 3.83
CA ARG A 149 8.84 5.67 4.47
C ARG A 149 9.85 4.54 4.70
N VAL A 150 10.74 4.27 3.75
CA VAL A 150 11.75 3.21 3.88
C VAL A 150 12.69 3.48 5.05
N ALA A 151 13.18 4.71 5.18
CA ALA A 151 14.05 5.09 6.30
C ALA A 151 13.31 5.00 7.65
N THR A 152 12.05 5.41 7.71
CA THR A 152 11.20 5.27 8.91
C THR A 152 10.94 3.80 9.25
N TYR A 153 10.68 2.96 8.23
CA TYR A 153 10.51 1.51 8.37
C TYR A 153 11.77 0.84 8.93
N GLU A 154 12.92 1.06 8.31
CA GLU A 154 14.19 0.45 8.73
C GLU A 154 14.58 0.91 10.13
N SER A 155 14.38 2.18 10.45
CA SER A 155 14.64 2.71 11.81
C SER A 155 13.75 2.06 12.85
N PHE A 156 12.45 1.90 12.56
CA PHE A 156 11.48 1.33 13.50
C PHE A 156 11.76 -0.16 13.76
N TYR A 157 11.89 -0.96 12.70
CA TYR A 157 12.09 -2.40 12.83
C TYR A 157 13.48 -2.76 13.36
N ALA A 158 14.52 -1.97 13.08
CA ALA A 158 15.82 -2.14 13.72
C ALA A 158 15.78 -1.90 15.23
N GLN A 159 14.97 -0.94 15.70
CA GLN A 159 14.80 -0.67 17.14
C GLN A 159 14.02 -1.79 17.85
N GLU A 160 12.96 -2.30 17.24
CA GLU A 160 12.17 -3.41 17.81
C GLU A 160 12.96 -4.72 17.87
N GLU A 161 13.79 -5.00 16.85
CA GLU A 161 14.69 -6.15 16.86
C GLU A 161 15.74 -6.05 17.98
N ASN A 162 16.23 -4.84 18.27
CA ASN A 162 17.18 -4.61 19.35
C ASN A 162 16.55 -4.70 20.76
N LYS A 163 15.26 -4.37 20.91
CA LYS A 163 14.52 -4.58 22.17
C LYS A 163 14.16 -6.04 22.42
N SER A 164 14.16 -6.87 21.38
CA SER A 164 13.81 -8.29 21.44
C SER A 164 15.02 -9.20 21.72
N LYS A 165 16.24 -8.65 21.80
CA LYS A 165 17.43 -9.39 22.25
C LYS A 165 17.56 -9.31 23.78
N PRO A 166 17.67 -10.46 24.47
CA PRO A 166 17.83 -10.52 25.92
C PRO A 166 19.18 -9.96 26.40
#